data_AF-A0A164JP00-F1
#
_entry.id   AF-A0A164JP00-F1
#
_cell.length_a   1.000
_cell.length_b   1.000
_cell.length_c   1.000
_cell.angle_alpha   90.00
_cell.angle_beta   90.00
_cell.angle_gamma   90.00
#
_symmetry.space_group_name_H-M   'P 1'
#
loop_
_entity.id
_entity.type
_entity.pdbx_description
1 polymer ?
#
loop_
_entity_poly.entity_id
_entity_poly.type
_entity_poly.pdbx_seq_one_letter_code
_entity_poly.pdbx_strand_id
1 'polypeptide(L)'
;MNIRKTVARAVGVGAVATAALGLFSTGAANADTFVPLPGADLTKTLSDGTVVHLWLDNESANINPSMGSTPLHRNAWATGTAHVQISGNNSDVSGSIIPGYTVGCQVNISGGNVSGGPNASADWSDGKKVTGNVGATTGANLTLGPGQAQSFYVLDLEKKDDFGQDAHKTSNKFHNGQGSVAWQDETIGLNGCAGYAQARSFVSVEVETDNVITWVTIWGQPFSLG
;
A
#
# COMPACT_ATOMS: atom_id res chain seq x y z
N MET A 1 -32.07 -70.99 12.30
CA MET A 1 -31.18 -70.26 11.37
C MET A 1 -31.99 -69.16 10.68
N ASN A 2 -31.74 -67.88 10.97
CA ASN A 2 -32.25 -66.75 10.17
C ASN A 2 -31.30 -65.54 10.27
N ILE A 3 -29.99 -65.81 10.13
CA ILE A 3 -28.90 -64.81 10.10
C ILE A 3 -28.89 -64.02 8.76
N ARG A 4 -29.76 -64.37 7.79
CA ARG A 4 -29.71 -63.82 6.43
C ARG A 4 -30.52 -62.54 6.20
N LYS A 5 -31.38 -62.10 7.14
CA LYS A 5 -32.22 -60.90 6.93
C LYS A 5 -31.65 -59.60 7.48
N THR A 6 -30.63 -59.65 8.33
CA THR A 6 -30.08 -58.44 8.98
C THR A 6 -28.93 -57.79 8.17
N VAL A 7 -28.30 -58.54 7.26
CA VAL A 7 -27.13 -58.05 6.50
C VAL A 7 -27.54 -57.14 5.32
N ALA A 8 -28.74 -57.27 4.78
CA ALA A 8 -29.18 -56.48 3.61
C ALA A 8 -29.50 -55.01 3.92
N ARG A 9 -29.63 -54.61 5.20
CA ARG A 9 -29.90 -53.21 5.59
C ARG A 9 -28.65 -52.40 5.92
N ALA A 10 -27.48 -53.02 6.03
CA ALA A 10 -26.24 -52.34 6.39
C ALA A 10 -25.40 -51.86 5.20
N VAL A 11 -25.72 -52.28 3.97
CA VAL A 11 -24.92 -51.95 2.77
C VAL A 11 -25.37 -50.67 2.06
N GLY A 12 -26.60 -50.19 2.29
CA GLY A 12 -27.15 -49.02 1.59
C GLY A 12 -26.77 -47.65 2.15
N VAL A 13 -26.22 -47.57 3.36
CA VAL A 13 -25.94 -46.27 4.04
C VAL A 13 -24.49 -45.81 3.86
N GLY A 14 -23.59 -46.70 3.41
CA GLY A 14 -22.16 -46.39 3.28
C GLY A 14 -21.74 -45.68 1.99
N ALA A 15 -22.59 -45.64 0.95
CA ALA A 15 -22.18 -45.20 -0.39
C ALA A 15 -22.50 -43.74 -0.74
N VAL A 16 -23.21 -42.99 0.12
CA VAL A 16 -23.58 -41.59 -0.17
C VAL A 16 -22.71 -40.58 0.59
N ALA A 17 -21.97 -41.01 1.61
CA ALA A 17 -21.11 -40.12 2.39
C ALA A 17 -19.78 -39.76 1.69
N THR A 18 -19.32 -40.53 0.70
CA THR A 18 -18.04 -40.30 0.02
C THR A 18 -18.13 -39.35 -1.17
N ALA A 19 -19.33 -39.10 -1.73
CA ALA A 19 -19.51 -38.15 -2.82
C ALA A 19 -19.57 -36.69 -2.35
N ALA A 20 -19.90 -36.44 -1.07
CA ALA A 20 -20.01 -35.07 -0.54
C ALA A 20 -18.65 -34.43 -0.17
N LEU A 21 -17.61 -35.24 0.07
CA LEU A 21 -16.28 -34.72 0.42
C LEU A 21 -15.44 -34.32 -0.81
N GLY A 22 -15.82 -34.75 -2.01
CA GLY A 22 -15.11 -34.42 -3.25
C GLY A 22 -15.54 -33.11 -3.92
N LEU A 23 -16.67 -32.52 -3.52
CA LEU A 23 -17.19 -31.27 -4.09
C LEU A 23 -16.82 -30.00 -3.29
N PHE A 24 -16.13 -30.14 -2.17
CA PHE A 24 -15.48 -29.02 -1.48
C PHE A 24 -14.01 -28.88 -1.89
N SER A 25 -13.71 -29.05 -3.18
CA SER A 25 -12.57 -28.33 -3.75
C SER A 25 -12.94 -26.86 -3.76
N THR A 26 -12.89 -26.23 -2.58
CA THR A 26 -12.75 -24.78 -2.48
C THR A 26 -11.44 -24.50 -3.20
N GLY A 27 -11.52 -24.22 -4.51
CA GLY A 27 -10.36 -23.80 -5.29
C GLY A 27 -9.63 -22.75 -4.47
N ALA A 28 -8.31 -22.91 -4.32
CA ALA A 28 -7.50 -22.17 -3.34
C ALA A 28 -8.03 -20.74 -3.18
N ALA A 29 -8.75 -20.50 -2.09
CA ALA A 29 -9.18 -19.15 -1.77
C ALA A 29 -7.88 -18.41 -1.48
N ASN A 30 -7.47 -17.54 -2.41
CA ASN A 30 -6.38 -16.62 -2.15
C ASN A 30 -6.93 -15.63 -1.12
N ALA A 31 -6.88 -16.04 0.14
CA ALA A 31 -7.31 -15.23 1.25
C ALA A 31 -6.33 -14.08 1.43
N ASP A 32 -6.85 -12.96 1.92
CA ASP A 32 -5.99 -11.82 2.19
C ASP A 32 -4.96 -12.18 3.26
N THR A 33 -3.74 -11.69 3.10
CA THR A 33 -2.66 -11.88 4.08
C THR A 33 -2.50 -10.61 4.91
N PHE A 34 -2.88 -10.70 6.18
CA PHE A 34 -2.67 -9.61 7.13
C PHE A 34 -1.20 -9.54 7.58
N VAL A 35 -0.61 -8.36 7.47
CA VAL A 35 0.76 -8.03 7.89
C VAL A 35 0.69 -6.94 8.96
N PRO A 36 0.91 -7.27 10.24
CA PRO A 36 1.06 -6.25 11.27
C PRO A 36 2.40 -5.54 11.09
N LEU A 37 2.40 -4.22 11.18
CA LEU A 37 3.61 -3.41 11.07
C LEU A 37 3.88 -2.72 12.41
N PRO A 38 5.15 -2.61 12.82
CA PRO A 38 5.51 -2.04 14.13
C PRO A 38 5.35 -0.52 14.16
N GLY A 39 5.06 0.14 13.04
CA GLY A 39 5.10 1.59 12.94
C GLY A 39 6.54 2.11 12.91
N ALA A 40 6.71 3.36 13.34
CA ALA A 40 8.01 4.00 13.46
C ALA A 40 7.97 5.14 14.49
N ASP A 41 9.11 5.44 15.13
CA ASP A 41 9.27 6.59 16.04
C ASP A 41 10.56 7.35 15.72
N LEU A 42 10.49 8.68 15.69
CA LEU A 42 11.61 9.58 15.40
C LEU A 42 11.49 10.86 16.21
N THR A 43 12.52 11.17 17.00
CA THR A 43 12.71 12.50 17.59
C THR A 43 13.91 13.19 16.94
N LYS A 44 13.72 14.44 16.50
CA LYS A 44 14.77 15.26 15.88
C LYS A 44 14.74 16.67 16.44
N THR A 45 15.90 17.13 16.91
CA THR A 45 16.10 18.54 17.28
C THR A 45 16.57 19.34 16.06
N LEU A 46 15.91 20.48 15.81
CA LEU A 46 16.23 21.41 14.75
C LEU A 46 17.33 22.41 15.18
N SER A 47 17.85 23.18 14.23
CA SER A 47 18.94 24.14 14.47
C SER A 47 18.55 25.30 15.40
N ASP A 48 17.27 25.61 15.52
CA ASP A 48 16.71 26.62 16.42
C ASP A 48 16.40 26.06 17.83
N GLY A 49 16.70 24.79 18.08
CA GLY A 49 16.44 24.11 19.36
C GLY A 49 15.03 23.50 19.46
N THR A 50 14.18 23.66 18.45
CA THR A 50 12.86 23.02 18.40
C THR A 50 13.00 21.50 18.33
N VAL A 51 12.24 20.77 19.13
CA VAL A 51 12.20 19.31 19.13
C VAL A 51 10.94 18.84 18.42
N VAL A 52 11.14 18.07 17.35
CA VAL A 52 10.08 17.45 16.56
C VAL A 52 10.05 15.96 16.89
N HIS A 53 8.93 15.48 17.41
CA HIS A 53 8.65 14.07 17.64
C HIS A 53 7.58 13.62 16.64
N LEU A 54 7.93 12.63 15.83
CA LEU A 54 7.04 12.00 14.86
C LEU A 54 6.93 10.53 15.23
N TRP A 55 5.71 10.01 15.19
CA TRP A 55 5.51 8.57 15.27
C TRP A 55 4.38 8.13 14.35
N LEU A 56 4.49 6.87 13.91
CA LEU A 56 3.51 6.15 13.12
C LEU A 56 3.09 4.95 13.96
N ASP A 57 1.80 4.84 14.25
CA ASP A 57 1.21 3.71 14.97
C ASP A 57 0.00 3.15 14.21
N ASN A 58 -0.57 2.06 14.76
CA ASN A 58 -1.68 1.31 14.16
C ASN A 58 -1.42 0.94 12.68
N GLU A 59 -0.17 0.68 12.34
CA GLU A 59 0.24 0.38 10.97
C GLU A 59 -0.04 -1.09 10.63
N SER A 60 -0.72 -1.32 9.52
CA SER A 60 -0.92 -2.66 8.98
C SER A 60 -1.10 -2.64 7.48
N ALA A 61 -0.84 -3.78 6.84
CA ALA A 61 -1.13 -4.01 5.44
C ALA A 61 -1.91 -5.31 5.29
N ASN A 62 -3.00 -5.27 4.54
CA ASN A 62 -3.73 -6.46 4.12
C ASN A 62 -3.41 -6.72 2.66
N ILE A 63 -2.72 -7.82 2.35
CA ILE A 63 -2.34 -8.16 0.97
C ILE A 63 -3.47 -8.96 0.34
N ASN A 64 -4.10 -8.41 -0.70
CA ASN A 64 -5.24 -9.05 -1.37
C ASN A 64 -4.84 -9.51 -2.77
N PRO A 65 -5.55 -10.50 -3.33
CA PRO A 65 -5.45 -10.79 -4.75
C PRO A 65 -5.76 -9.55 -5.61
N SER A 66 -5.12 -9.45 -6.77
CA SER A 66 -5.50 -8.42 -7.75
C SER A 66 -6.97 -8.57 -8.15
N MET A 67 -7.72 -7.46 -8.21
CA MET A 67 -9.09 -7.44 -8.70
C MET A 67 -9.22 -7.93 -10.16
N GLY A 68 -8.15 -7.79 -10.96
CA GLY A 68 -8.10 -8.33 -12.33
C GLY A 68 -7.76 -9.82 -12.40
N SER A 69 -7.45 -10.46 -11.27
CA SER A 69 -7.05 -11.87 -11.15
C SER A 69 -5.87 -12.28 -12.04
N THR A 70 -4.99 -11.34 -12.34
CA THR A 70 -3.80 -11.52 -13.18
C THR A 70 -2.54 -11.71 -12.33
N PRO A 71 -1.65 -12.68 -12.66
CA PRO A 71 -0.42 -12.94 -11.88
C PRO A 71 0.58 -11.78 -11.82
N LEU A 72 0.45 -10.81 -12.71
CA LEU A 72 1.35 -9.66 -12.84
C LEU A 72 0.88 -8.44 -12.04
N HIS A 73 -0.14 -8.58 -11.19
CA HIS A 73 -0.65 -7.48 -10.41
C HIS A 73 -0.49 -7.78 -8.92
N ARG A 74 -0.29 -6.74 -8.12
CA ARG A 74 -0.26 -6.79 -6.66
C ARG A 74 -1.26 -5.80 -6.11
N ASN A 75 -1.91 -6.15 -5.03
CA ASN A 75 -2.84 -5.28 -4.33
C ASN A 75 -2.61 -5.40 -2.82
N ALA A 76 -2.65 -4.26 -2.13
CA ALA A 76 -2.72 -4.23 -0.69
C ALA A 76 -3.58 -3.07 -0.21
N TRP A 77 -4.23 -3.26 0.93
CA TRP A 77 -4.86 -2.18 1.68
C TRP A 77 -4.00 -1.85 2.89
N ALA A 78 -3.57 -0.60 2.97
CA ALA A 78 -2.68 -0.14 4.02
C ALA A 78 -3.41 0.81 4.96
N THR A 79 -3.15 0.64 6.24
CA THR A 79 -3.75 1.40 7.34
C THR A 79 -2.63 1.92 8.22
N GLY A 80 -2.81 3.12 8.79
CA GLY A 80 -1.85 3.70 9.72
C GLY A 80 -2.33 5.03 10.28
N THR A 81 -1.74 5.45 11.39
CA THR A 81 -1.94 6.78 11.96
C THR A 81 -0.60 7.45 12.22
N ALA A 82 -0.38 8.57 11.55
CA ALA A 82 0.77 9.42 11.73
C ALA A 82 0.45 10.54 12.73
N HIS A 83 1.40 10.82 13.61
CA HIS A 83 1.30 11.90 14.57
C HIS A 83 2.58 12.74 14.55
N VAL A 84 2.42 14.01 14.88
CA VAL A 84 3.52 14.93 15.11
C VAL A 84 3.26 15.76 16.36
N GLN A 85 4.30 15.90 17.17
CA GLN A 85 4.37 16.83 18.27
C GLN A 85 5.66 17.65 18.15
N ILE A 86 5.50 18.96 18.29
CA ILE A 86 6.58 19.94 18.20
C ILE A 86 6.62 20.69 19.51
N SER A 87 7.80 20.77 20.11
CA SER A 87 8.05 21.47 21.37
C SER A 87 9.26 22.37 21.25
N GLY A 88 9.24 23.51 21.94
CA GLY A 88 10.31 24.51 21.86
C GLY A 88 9.82 25.91 22.23
N ASN A 89 10.73 26.88 22.23
CA ASN A 89 10.44 28.27 22.54
C ASN A 89 10.11 29.07 21.27
N ASN A 90 9.08 28.67 20.53
CA ASN A 90 8.57 29.43 19.38
C ASN A 90 7.15 29.91 19.67
N SER A 91 6.83 31.12 19.22
CA SER A 91 5.52 31.75 19.38
C SER A 91 4.48 31.10 18.49
N ASP A 92 4.87 30.83 17.24
CA ASP A 92 4.02 30.23 16.23
C ASP A 92 4.70 28.97 15.65
N VAL A 93 3.97 27.85 15.71
CA VAL A 93 4.41 26.58 15.13
C VAL A 93 3.30 26.00 14.27
N SER A 94 3.57 25.89 12.99
CA SER A 94 2.72 25.26 11.99
C SER A 94 3.48 24.20 11.21
N GLY A 95 2.73 23.43 10.45
CA GLY A 95 3.34 22.46 9.56
C GLY A 95 2.31 21.72 8.74
N SER A 96 2.79 20.76 7.95
CA SER A 96 1.95 19.90 7.16
C SER A 96 2.44 18.46 7.16
N ILE A 97 1.52 17.51 7.36
CA ILE A 97 1.79 16.07 7.42
C ILE A 97 1.47 15.45 6.06
N ILE A 98 2.45 14.73 5.49
CA ILE A 98 2.38 14.08 4.19
C ILE A 98 2.67 12.59 4.37
N PRO A 99 1.64 11.75 4.62
CA PRO A 99 1.81 10.31 4.60
C PRO A 99 1.83 9.78 3.16
N GLY A 100 2.57 8.70 2.96
CA GLY A 100 2.65 8.02 1.67
C GLY A 100 3.34 6.68 1.77
N TYR A 101 3.44 6.00 0.64
CA TYR A 101 4.20 4.76 0.52
C TYR A 101 5.11 4.82 -0.70
N THR A 102 6.32 4.30 -0.53
CA THR A 102 7.23 4.00 -1.62
C THR A 102 7.10 2.53 -1.98
N VAL A 103 6.76 2.24 -3.23
CA VAL A 103 6.58 0.89 -3.75
C VAL A 103 7.63 0.63 -4.81
N GLY A 104 8.25 -0.55 -4.74
CA GLY A 104 9.21 -1.04 -5.71
C GLY A 104 8.76 -2.36 -6.33
N CYS A 105 9.12 -2.55 -7.60
CA CYS A 105 8.95 -3.81 -8.32
C CYS A 105 10.29 -4.29 -8.90
N GLN A 106 10.60 -5.57 -8.72
CA GLN A 106 11.83 -6.15 -9.27
C GLN A 106 11.83 -6.16 -10.80
N VAL A 107 10.79 -6.71 -11.43
CA VAL A 107 10.67 -6.78 -12.91
C VAL A 107 9.30 -6.30 -13.32
N ASN A 108 9.21 -5.41 -14.30
CA ASN A 108 7.93 -5.04 -14.89
C ASN A 108 7.78 -5.63 -16.28
N ILE A 109 6.69 -6.36 -16.46
CA ILE A 109 6.18 -6.91 -17.71
C ILE A 109 4.81 -6.27 -17.95
N SER A 110 4.76 -4.94 -18.03
CA SER A 110 3.53 -4.23 -18.31
C SER A 110 3.13 -4.55 -19.74
N GLY A 111 2.19 -5.48 -19.90
CA GLY A 111 1.47 -5.79 -21.13
C GLY A 111 2.31 -5.64 -22.40
N GLY A 112 3.37 -6.44 -22.52
CA GLY A 112 3.97 -6.65 -23.84
C GLY A 112 2.85 -7.11 -24.77
N ASN A 113 2.54 -6.32 -25.79
CA ASN A 113 1.53 -6.65 -26.79
C ASN A 113 1.99 -7.92 -27.53
N VAL A 114 1.65 -9.09 -26.99
CA VAL A 114 1.79 -10.36 -27.67
C VAL A 114 0.64 -10.49 -28.67
N SER A 115 0.71 -9.70 -29.74
CA SER A 115 0.16 -10.12 -31.02
C SER A 115 0.98 -11.34 -31.47
N GLY A 116 0.46 -12.53 -31.19
CA GLY A 116 1.07 -13.80 -31.57
C GLY A 116 1.36 -13.86 -33.07
N GLY A 117 2.64 -13.92 -33.40
CA GLY A 117 3.15 -14.20 -34.74
C GLY A 117 4.53 -14.87 -34.60
N PRO A 118 4.91 -15.85 -35.45
CA PRO A 118 5.99 -16.79 -35.14
C PRO A 118 7.42 -16.20 -35.08
N ASN A 119 7.60 -14.90 -35.36
CA ASN A 119 8.91 -14.31 -35.64
C ASN A 119 9.18 -12.96 -34.92
N ALA A 120 8.51 -12.66 -33.80
CA ALA A 120 8.71 -11.37 -33.11
C ALA A 120 9.69 -11.50 -31.94
N SER A 121 10.97 -11.20 -32.19
CA SER A 121 11.91 -10.81 -31.14
C SER A 121 11.40 -9.51 -30.50
N ALA A 122 11.06 -9.54 -29.22
CA ALA A 122 10.72 -8.34 -28.46
C ALA A 122 12.01 -7.54 -28.23
N ASP A 123 12.20 -6.51 -29.05
CA ASP A 123 13.27 -5.54 -28.91
C ASP A 123 12.96 -4.64 -27.69
N TRP A 124 13.76 -4.78 -26.63
CA TRP A 124 13.70 -3.98 -25.41
C TRP A 124 14.55 -2.71 -25.57
N SER A 125 14.35 -1.96 -26.64
CA SER A 125 15.17 -0.79 -26.95
C SER A 125 14.44 0.54 -26.88
N ASP A 126 13.15 0.57 -26.55
CA ASP A 126 12.45 1.85 -26.38
C ASP A 126 12.07 2.08 -24.92
N GLY A 127 13.08 2.57 -24.20
CA GLY A 127 12.97 3.18 -22.88
C GLY A 127 12.08 4.41 -22.91
N LYS A 128 10.78 4.19 -23.16
CA LYS A 128 9.72 5.13 -22.87
C LYS A 128 9.70 5.30 -21.36
N LYS A 129 10.50 6.27 -20.92
CA LYS A 129 10.31 6.97 -19.65
C LYS A 129 8.81 7.21 -19.57
N VAL A 130 8.15 6.48 -18.68
CA VAL A 130 6.88 6.92 -18.14
C VAL A 130 7.20 8.31 -17.61
N THR A 131 6.72 9.32 -18.31
CA THR A 131 6.70 10.69 -17.83
C THR A 131 6.00 10.61 -16.49
N GLY A 132 6.81 10.57 -15.43
CA GLY A 132 6.33 10.46 -14.07
C GLY A 132 5.44 11.65 -13.85
N ASN A 133 4.13 11.41 -13.86
CA ASN A 133 3.24 12.37 -13.28
C ASN A 133 3.57 12.33 -11.80
N VAL A 134 4.12 13.45 -11.34
CA VAL A 134 4.47 13.70 -9.95
C VAL A 134 3.21 13.46 -9.12
N GLY A 135 3.24 12.42 -8.28
CA GLY A 135 2.13 12.03 -7.43
C GLY A 135 1.12 11.11 -8.15
N ALA A 136 1.25 9.80 -7.94
CA ALA A 136 0.08 8.95 -8.04
C ALA A 136 -0.84 9.33 -6.86
N THR A 137 -2.08 9.69 -7.17
CA THR A 137 -3.13 9.97 -6.19
C THR A 137 -3.63 8.66 -5.57
N THR A 138 -4.27 8.77 -4.41
CA THR A 138 -4.90 7.67 -3.69
C THR A 138 -5.81 6.84 -4.61
N GLY A 139 -5.63 5.51 -4.62
CA GLY A 139 -6.48 4.59 -5.39
C GLY A 139 -6.12 4.41 -6.87
N ALA A 140 -5.10 5.10 -7.39
CA ALA A 140 -4.61 4.87 -8.75
C ALA A 140 -3.64 3.66 -8.79
N ASN A 141 -3.74 2.84 -9.85
CA ASN A 141 -2.80 1.75 -10.06
C ASN A 141 -1.43 2.26 -10.53
N LEU A 142 -0.37 1.77 -9.89
CA LEU A 142 1.01 2.12 -10.20
C LEU A 142 1.57 1.20 -11.30
N THR A 143 2.30 1.78 -12.27
CA THR A 143 3.09 1.03 -13.27
C THR A 143 4.55 1.46 -13.14
N LEU A 144 5.41 0.55 -12.65
CA LEU A 144 6.83 0.83 -12.36
C LEU A 144 7.74 0.16 -13.38
N GLY A 145 8.76 0.79 -13.96
CA GLY A 145 9.76 0.05 -14.75
C GLY A 145 10.54 -1.00 -13.92
N PRO A 146 11.27 -1.94 -14.55
CA PRO A 146 12.12 -2.88 -13.81
C PRO A 146 13.12 -2.14 -12.92
N GLY A 147 13.17 -2.50 -11.63
CA GLY A 147 14.05 -1.86 -10.64
C GLY A 147 13.62 -0.45 -10.22
N GLN A 148 12.49 0.05 -10.70
CA GLN A 148 11.98 1.36 -10.31
C GLN A 148 11.23 1.27 -8.97
N ALA A 149 11.38 2.32 -8.17
CA ALA A 149 10.51 2.60 -7.03
C ALA A 149 9.81 3.94 -7.25
N GLN A 150 8.54 4.05 -6.84
CA GLN A 150 7.79 5.29 -6.90
C GLN A 150 7.05 5.49 -5.58
N SER A 151 7.03 6.74 -5.14
CA SER A 151 6.23 7.18 -4.01
C SER A 151 4.87 7.65 -4.47
N PHE A 152 3.83 7.27 -3.74
CA PHE A 152 2.49 7.83 -3.87
C PHE A 152 2.05 8.37 -2.51
N TYR A 153 1.15 9.33 -2.54
CA TYR A 153 0.67 10.01 -1.35
C TYR A 153 -0.70 9.46 -0.94
N VAL A 154 -0.89 9.34 0.37
CA VAL A 154 -2.11 8.80 0.98
C VAL A 154 -3.22 9.85 1.10
N LEU A 155 -2.87 11.14 1.02
CA LEU A 155 -3.86 12.20 1.07
C LEU A 155 -4.15 12.72 -0.32
N ASP A 156 -5.43 12.92 -0.59
CA ASP A 156 -5.94 13.69 -1.72
C ASP A 156 -7.09 14.58 -1.20
N LEU A 157 -6.73 15.73 -0.64
CA LEU A 157 -7.67 16.66 -0.03
C LEU A 157 -8.01 17.80 -1.00
N GLU A 158 -9.28 17.92 -1.37
CA GLU A 158 -9.78 19.05 -2.14
C GLU A 158 -9.80 20.33 -1.26
N LYS A 159 -9.00 21.32 -1.64
CA LYS A 159 -8.95 22.65 -1.00
C LYS A 159 -8.84 23.72 -2.07
N LYS A 160 -9.42 24.89 -1.81
CA LYS A 160 -9.23 26.04 -2.69
C LYS A 160 -7.77 26.49 -2.69
N ASP A 161 -7.25 26.78 -3.87
CA ASP A 161 -5.96 27.45 -4.05
C ASP A 161 -6.05 28.95 -3.72
N ASP A 162 -4.91 29.63 -3.80
CA ASP A 162 -4.81 31.07 -3.52
C ASP A 162 -5.62 31.94 -4.50
N PHE A 163 -6.14 31.35 -5.58
CA PHE A 163 -6.98 31.98 -6.59
C PHE A 163 -8.46 31.55 -6.50
N GLY A 164 -8.82 30.73 -5.51
CA GLY A 164 -10.19 30.28 -5.25
C GLY A 164 -10.65 29.07 -6.07
N GLN A 165 -9.75 28.46 -6.84
CA GLN A 165 -10.01 27.26 -7.63
C GLN A 165 -9.76 26.00 -6.81
N ASP A 166 -10.49 24.92 -7.09
CA ASP A 166 -10.30 23.66 -6.38
C ASP A 166 -8.94 23.04 -6.75
N ALA A 167 -8.16 22.69 -5.73
CA ALA A 167 -6.84 22.08 -5.83
C ALA A 167 -6.73 20.86 -4.91
N HIS A 168 -6.08 19.82 -5.41
CA HIS A 168 -5.80 18.60 -4.68
C HIS A 168 -4.51 18.76 -3.85
N LYS A 169 -4.61 18.58 -2.53
CA LYS A 169 -3.48 18.69 -1.60
C LYS A 169 -3.18 17.34 -0.98
N THR A 170 -1.92 16.93 -1.06
CA THR A 170 -1.40 15.70 -0.47
C THR A 170 -0.97 15.84 0.98
N SER A 171 -1.37 16.93 1.64
CA SER A 171 -0.85 17.30 2.94
C SER A 171 -1.94 17.86 3.85
N ASN A 172 -1.93 17.42 5.11
CA ASN A 172 -2.81 17.95 6.14
C ASN A 172 -2.05 18.96 7.00
N LYS A 173 -2.51 20.22 6.96
CA LYS A 173 -1.92 21.31 7.75
C LYS A 173 -2.35 21.22 9.20
N PHE A 174 -1.45 21.56 10.10
CA PHE A 174 -1.73 21.68 11.52
C PHE A 174 -1.12 22.97 12.09
N HIS A 175 -1.65 23.38 13.23
CA HIS A 175 -1.24 24.57 13.97
C HIS A 175 -1.05 24.21 15.44
N ASN A 176 -0.38 25.07 16.21
CA ASN A 176 -0.10 24.87 17.64
C ASN A 176 0.83 23.67 17.93
N GLY A 177 1.71 23.32 16.98
CA GLY A 177 2.74 22.31 17.17
C GLY A 177 2.27 20.87 17.35
N GLN A 178 0.99 20.55 17.10
CA GLN A 178 0.50 19.17 17.17
C GLN A 178 -0.42 18.87 15.98
N GLY A 179 -0.33 17.66 15.45
CA GLY A 179 -1.20 17.21 14.37
C GLY A 179 -1.19 15.70 14.24
N SER A 180 -2.25 15.17 13.64
CA SER A 180 -2.31 13.76 13.27
C SER A 180 -3.10 13.56 11.98
N VAL A 181 -2.80 12.46 11.31
CA VAL A 181 -3.51 11.98 10.13
C VAL A 181 -3.63 10.47 10.23
N ALA A 182 -4.86 9.97 10.16
CA ALA A 182 -5.14 8.55 10.04
C ALA A 182 -5.63 8.23 8.63
N TRP A 183 -5.28 7.06 8.13
CA TRP A 183 -5.81 6.49 6.90
C TRP A 183 -6.15 5.02 7.14
N GLN A 184 -7.17 4.55 6.44
CA GLN A 184 -7.74 3.21 6.62
C GLN A 184 -8.01 2.60 5.26
N ASP A 185 -7.50 1.39 5.07
CA ASP A 185 -7.68 0.58 3.86
C ASP A 185 -7.30 1.29 2.55
N GLU A 186 -6.24 2.10 2.61
CA GLU A 186 -5.72 2.80 1.44
C GLU A 186 -5.12 1.84 0.43
N THR A 187 -5.56 1.96 -0.83
CA THR A 187 -5.23 0.97 -1.85
C THR A 187 -3.86 1.23 -2.47
N ILE A 188 -3.01 0.20 -2.37
CA ILE A 188 -1.73 0.07 -3.06
C ILE A 188 -1.89 -0.92 -4.20
N GLY A 189 -2.23 -0.42 -5.39
CA GLY A 189 -2.32 -1.22 -6.60
C GLY A 189 -1.05 -1.13 -7.43
N LEU A 190 -0.48 -2.26 -7.82
CA LEU A 190 0.68 -2.33 -8.72
C LEU A 190 0.37 -3.23 -9.91
N ASN A 191 0.57 -2.71 -11.12
CA ASN A 191 0.30 -3.39 -12.38
C ASN A 191 1.60 -3.77 -13.09
N GLY A 192 1.59 -4.93 -13.76
CA GLY A 192 2.72 -5.42 -14.56
C GLY A 192 3.91 -5.94 -13.75
N CYS A 193 3.83 -6.03 -12.42
CA CYS A 193 4.95 -6.53 -11.63
C CYS A 193 5.10 -8.04 -11.70
N ALA A 194 6.20 -8.48 -12.31
CA ALA A 194 6.68 -9.85 -12.31
C ALA A 194 7.77 -10.02 -11.25
N GLY A 195 7.57 -10.95 -10.32
CA GLY A 195 8.50 -11.18 -9.21
C GLY A 195 8.18 -10.38 -7.96
N TYR A 196 9.21 -10.15 -7.14
CA TYR A 196 9.05 -9.58 -5.80
C TYR A 196 8.69 -8.09 -5.86
N ALA A 197 7.61 -7.73 -5.18
CA ALA A 197 7.24 -6.36 -4.90
C ALA A 197 7.34 -6.05 -3.40
N GLN A 198 7.73 -4.82 -3.08
CA GLN A 198 7.87 -4.35 -1.71
C GLN A 198 7.31 -2.93 -1.59
N ALA A 199 6.62 -2.66 -0.49
CA ALA A 199 6.19 -1.33 -0.10
C ALA A 199 6.83 -0.93 1.23
N ARG A 200 6.98 0.38 1.44
CA ARG A 200 7.40 0.98 2.70
C ARG A 200 6.66 2.28 2.92
N SER A 201 6.10 2.47 4.10
CA SER A 201 5.49 3.74 4.50
C SER A 201 6.54 4.82 4.73
N PHE A 202 6.16 6.06 4.44
CA PHE A 202 6.85 7.25 4.89
C PHE A 202 5.85 8.27 5.38
N VAL A 203 6.25 9.07 6.35
CA VAL A 203 5.52 10.27 6.76
C VAL A 203 6.52 11.41 6.71
N SER A 204 6.28 12.38 5.84
CA SER A 204 7.07 13.59 5.75
C SER A 204 6.31 14.74 6.38
N VAL A 205 6.91 15.40 7.35
CA VAL A 205 6.32 16.58 8.00
C VAL A 205 7.14 17.80 7.64
N GLU A 206 6.47 18.79 7.05
CA GLU A 206 6.99 20.15 6.98
C GLU A 206 6.77 20.80 8.34
N VAL A 207 7.84 21.34 8.91
CA VAL A 207 7.83 22.08 10.17
C VAL A 207 8.19 23.52 9.86
N GLU A 208 7.31 24.42 10.24
CA GLU A 208 7.47 25.86 10.14
C GLU A 208 7.51 26.45 11.56
N THR A 209 8.63 27.08 11.90
CA THR A 209 8.81 27.87 13.13
C THR A 209 9.11 29.32 12.76
N ASP A 210 9.21 30.18 13.78
CA ASP A 210 9.60 31.59 13.61
C ASP A 210 10.96 31.76 12.87
N ASN A 211 11.82 30.74 12.91
CA ASN A 211 13.21 30.84 12.45
C ASN A 211 13.59 29.81 11.37
N VAL A 212 12.83 28.71 11.21
CA VAL A 212 13.22 27.58 10.35
C VAL A 212 12.00 26.99 9.65
N ILE A 213 12.17 26.70 8.36
CA ILE A 213 11.26 25.82 7.60
C ILE A 213 12.07 24.59 7.18
N THR A 214 11.62 23.39 7.58
CA THR A 214 12.36 22.17 7.30
C THR A 214 11.46 20.94 7.18
N TRP A 215 11.97 19.91 6.52
CA TRP A 215 11.28 18.63 6.37
C TRP A 215 11.90 17.58 7.28
N VAL A 216 11.04 16.86 8.00
CA VAL A 216 11.42 15.70 8.81
C VAL A 216 10.63 14.51 8.32
N THR A 217 11.32 13.49 7.83
CA THR A 217 10.69 12.28 7.30
C THR A 217 11.02 11.08 8.17
N ILE A 218 9.99 10.34 8.56
CA ILE A 218 10.11 9.05 9.21
C ILE A 218 9.68 7.94 8.24
N TRP A 219 10.33 6.78 8.36
CA TRP A 219 10.10 5.62 7.51
C TRP A 219 9.68 4.42 8.35
N GLY A 220 8.62 3.72 7.92
CA GLY A 220 8.20 2.46 8.54
C GLY A 220 9.01 1.26 8.07
N GLN A 221 8.69 0.10 8.65
CA GLN A 221 9.27 -1.17 8.22
C GLN A 221 8.75 -1.55 6.83
N PRO A 222 9.61 -1.97 5.88
CA PRO A 222 9.12 -2.44 4.60
C PRO A 222 8.36 -3.77 4.74
N PHE A 223 7.38 -3.99 3.87
CA PHE A 223 6.64 -5.25 3.75
C PHE A 223 6.55 -5.72 2.30
N SER A 224 6.47 -7.03 2.12
CA SER A 224 6.30 -7.62 0.80
C SER A 224 4.86 -7.47 0.34
N LEU A 225 4.68 -7.21 -0.96
CA LEU A 225 3.38 -7.24 -1.64
C LEU A 225 3.12 -8.58 -2.35
N GLY A 226 4.09 -9.52 -2.30
CA GLY A 226 4.10 -10.76 -3.08
C GLY A 226 5.13 -10.79 -4.20
#